data_AF-A0A961TNJ9-F1
#
_entry.id   AF-A0A961TNJ9-F1
#
_cell.length_a   1.000
_cell.length_b   1.000
_cell.length_c   1.000
_cell.angle_alpha   90.00
_cell.angle_beta   90.00
_cell.angle_gamma   90.00
#
_symmetry.space_group_name_H-M   'P 1'
#
loop_
_entity.id
_entity.type
_entity.pdbx_description
1 polymer ?
#
loop_
_entity_poly.entity_id
_entity_poly.type
_entity_poly.pdbx_seq_one_letter_code
_entity_poly.pdbx_strand_id
1 'polypeptide(L)'
;MADTLQAVPARQTDPATHRLRGANLQHGVADRRQRGPVGEARSMTRCPCPGCDREVQGDGFCCTEHYFALPQKEARSLLRLHISAKRERDPDNRAHLISQNHGYVASAFRRLLERNKEVSSVS
;
A
#
# COMPACT_ATOMS: atom_id res chain seq x y z
N MET A 1 45.67 40.55 17.96
CA MET A 1 44.24 40.89 17.74
C MET A 1 43.42 39.71 18.18
N ALA A 2 42.26 39.99 18.77
CA ALA A 2 41.58 39.20 19.80
C ALA A 2 41.22 37.75 19.42
N ASP A 3 41.64 36.83 20.28
CA ASP A 3 41.03 35.53 20.51
C ASP A 3 39.67 35.73 21.19
N THR A 4 38.59 35.22 20.62
CA THR A 4 37.27 35.20 21.28
C THR A 4 36.62 33.85 21.02
N LEU A 5 36.94 32.90 21.88
CA LEU A 5 36.21 31.65 22.05
C LEU A 5 34.87 31.98 22.71
N GLN A 6 33.76 31.85 21.97
CA GLN A 6 32.42 31.91 22.53
C GLN A 6 32.14 30.63 23.34
N ALA A 7 31.92 30.79 24.64
CA ALA A 7 31.46 29.75 25.53
C ALA A 7 29.95 29.47 25.30
N VAL A 8 29.61 28.22 25.01
CA VAL A 8 28.22 27.74 24.93
C VAL A 8 27.77 27.33 26.34
N PRO A 9 26.63 27.82 26.87
CA PRO A 9 26.15 27.35 28.17
C PRO A 9 25.57 25.93 28.04
N ALA A 10 26.03 25.05 28.93
CA ALA A 10 25.54 23.70 29.11
C ALA A 10 24.04 23.72 29.49
N ARG A 11 23.22 23.01 28.71
CA ARG A 11 21.81 22.75 29.05
C ARG A 11 21.75 21.90 30.33
N GLN A 12 21.22 22.49 31.40
CA GLN A 12 20.78 21.76 32.58
C GLN A 12 19.64 20.83 32.17
N THR A 13 19.82 19.52 32.36
CA THR A 13 18.73 18.54 32.32
C THR A 13 18.48 18.07 33.75
N ASP A 14 17.34 18.48 34.30
CA ASP A 14 16.82 18.01 35.59
C ASP A 14 16.62 16.49 35.60
N PRO A 15 17.12 15.76 36.62
CA PRO A 15 16.74 14.39 36.88
C PRO A 15 15.77 14.34 38.07
N ALA A 16 14.48 14.21 37.81
CA ALA A 16 13.50 13.88 38.85
C ALA A 16 12.54 12.80 38.36
N THR A 17 13.07 11.58 38.37
CA THR A 17 12.33 10.33 38.27
C THR A 17 11.50 10.08 39.53
N HIS A 18 10.39 9.37 39.34
CA HIS A 18 9.65 8.56 40.33
C HIS A 18 8.53 9.22 41.15
N ARG A 19 7.28 8.95 40.74
CA ARG A 19 6.35 8.14 41.56
C ARG A 19 5.17 7.59 40.73
N LEU A 20 5.23 6.28 40.54
CA LEU A 20 4.14 5.41 40.12
C LEU A 20 2.95 5.51 41.10
N ARG A 21 1.76 5.82 40.60
CA ARG A 21 0.50 5.43 41.22
C ARG A 21 -0.34 4.72 40.17
N GLY A 22 -0.39 3.40 40.30
CA GLY A 22 -1.29 2.55 39.52
C GLY A 22 -2.74 2.86 39.89
N ALA A 23 -3.51 3.25 38.88
CA ALA A 23 -4.97 3.30 38.95
C ALA A 23 -5.52 2.30 37.92
N ASN A 24 -5.70 1.07 38.41
CA ASN A 24 -6.85 0.21 38.18
C ASN A 24 -7.47 0.21 36.76
N LEU A 25 -6.85 -0.53 35.84
CA LEU A 25 -7.46 -0.98 34.58
C LEU A 25 -8.48 -2.06 34.91
N GLN A 26 -9.74 -1.66 35.07
CA GLN A 26 -10.88 -2.57 35.01
C GLN A 26 -10.91 -3.18 33.60
N HIS A 27 -10.62 -4.48 33.55
CA HIS A 27 -10.71 -5.31 32.36
C HIS A 27 -12.19 -5.43 31.94
N GLY A 28 -12.62 -4.54 31.05
CA GLY A 28 -13.76 -4.81 30.20
C GLY A 28 -13.38 -5.91 29.20
N VAL A 29 -13.66 -7.17 29.54
CA VAL A 29 -13.72 -8.26 28.58
C VAL A 29 -14.88 -7.98 27.63
N ALA A 30 -14.62 -7.14 26.63
CA ALA A 30 -15.53 -6.90 25.53
C ALA A 30 -15.69 -8.21 24.74
N ASP A 31 -16.93 -8.61 24.66
CA ASP A 31 -17.48 -9.81 24.06
C ASP A 31 -16.88 -10.11 22.67
N ARG A 32 -16.13 -11.21 22.57
CA ARG A 32 -15.49 -11.70 21.34
C ARG A 32 -16.50 -12.47 20.46
N ARG A 33 -17.76 -12.01 20.37
CA ARG A 33 -18.84 -12.61 19.55
C ARG A 33 -19.54 -11.62 18.63
N GLN A 34 -18.79 -10.75 17.96
CA GLN A 34 -19.27 -10.14 16.71
C GLN A 34 -18.42 -10.64 15.55
N ARG A 35 -18.66 -11.91 15.19
CA ARG A 35 -18.30 -12.43 13.87
C ARG A 35 -19.36 -11.89 12.92
N GLY A 36 -19.08 -10.75 12.29
CA GLY A 36 -19.93 -10.18 11.24
C GLY A 36 -20.19 -11.20 10.13
N PRO A 37 -21.24 -11.02 9.31
CA PRO A 37 -21.62 -11.99 8.30
C PRO A 37 -20.45 -12.23 7.34
N VAL A 38 -19.98 -13.48 7.29
CA VAL A 38 -19.04 -13.96 6.27
C VAL A 38 -19.82 -14.03 4.96
N GLY A 39 -19.96 -12.89 4.31
CA GLY A 39 -20.78 -12.73 3.11
C GLY A 39 -20.68 -11.35 2.50
N GLU A 40 -19.55 -10.66 2.72
CA GLU A 40 -19.27 -9.40 2.05
C GLU A 40 -19.09 -9.72 0.57
N ALA A 41 -20.04 -9.27 -0.24
CA ALA A 41 -20.04 -9.41 -1.69
C ALA A 41 -18.68 -8.95 -2.21
N ARG A 42 -17.80 -9.91 -2.51
CA ARG A 42 -16.51 -9.63 -3.12
C ARG A 42 -16.83 -8.95 -4.44
N SER A 43 -16.54 -7.66 -4.55
CA SER A 43 -16.67 -6.93 -5.80
C SER A 43 -15.84 -7.65 -6.86
N MET A 44 -16.50 -8.36 -7.78
CA MET A 44 -15.83 -9.01 -8.90
C MET A 44 -15.61 -7.95 -9.96
N THR A 45 -14.38 -7.47 -10.05
CA THR A 45 -13.97 -6.51 -11.08
C THR A 45 -13.24 -7.24 -12.19
N ARG A 46 -13.33 -6.75 -13.43
CA ARG A 46 -12.58 -7.34 -14.55
C ARG A 46 -11.12 -6.88 -14.49
N CYS A 47 -10.22 -7.76 -14.94
CA CYS A 47 -8.82 -7.41 -15.06
C CYS A 47 -8.65 -6.23 -16.04
N PRO A 48 -7.94 -5.16 -15.67
CA PRO A 48 -7.73 -4.01 -16.56
C PRO A 48 -6.69 -4.25 -17.66
N CYS A 49 -6.15 -5.47 -17.78
CA CYS A 49 -5.29 -5.84 -18.90
C CYS A 49 -6.12 -5.85 -20.19
N PRO A 50 -5.70 -5.14 -21.27
CA PRO A 50 -6.40 -5.18 -22.55
C PRO A 50 -6.57 -6.62 -23.05
N GLY A 51 -7.80 -7.00 -23.45
CA GLY A 51 -8.12 -8.34 -23.94
C GLY A 51 -8.19 -9.44 -22.88
N CYS A 52 -8.20 -9.09 -21.59
CA CYS A 52 -8.34 -10.06 -20.50
C CYS A 52 -9.76 -10.04 -19.93
N ASP A 53 -10.46 -11.18 -19.99
CA ASP A 53 -11.79 -11.34 -19.40
C ASP A 53 -11.78 -11.96 -17.99
N ARG A 54 -10.59 -12.28 -17.47
CA ARG A 54 -10.45 -12.85 -16.12
C ARG A 54 -10.91 -11.88 -15.05
N GLU A 55 -11.59 -12.44 -14.05
CA GLU A 55 -12.03 -11.72 -12.87
C GLU A 55 -10.87 -11.47 -11.89
N VAL A 56 -10.98 -10.36 -11.18
CA VAL A 56 -10.12 -10.00 -10.07
C VAL A 56 -10.90 -10.23 -8.79
N GLN A 57 -10.35 -11.07 -7.90
CA GLN A 57 -11.01 -11.41 -6.65
C GLN A 57 -10.84 -10.28 -5.62
N GLY A 58 -11.96 -9.90 -4.99
CA GLY A 58 -11.96 -8.96 -3.88
C GLY A 58 -11.48 -7.57 -4.29
N ASP A 59 -10.44 -7.08 -3.61
CA ASP A 59 -9.87 -5.76 -3.81
C ASP A 59 -8.58 -5.77 -4.65
N GLY A 60 -8.30 -6.86 -5.37
CA GLY A 60 -7.11 -6.94 -6.23
C GLY A 60 -7.09 -5.89 -7.35
N PHE A 61 -5.92 -5.66 -7.93
CA PHE A 61 -5.70 -4.68 -9.02
C PHE A 61 -5.55 -5.31 -10.42
N CYS A 62 -5.21 -6.60 -10.51
CA CYS A 62 -5.25 -7.39 -11.74
C CYS A 62 -5.37 -8.88 -11.40
N CYS A 63 -5.63 -9.74 -12.39
CA CYS A 63 -5.71 -11.18 -12.15
C CYS A 63 -4.31 -11.76 -11.87
N THR A 64 -4.27 -12.84 -11.09
CA THR A 64 -3.03 -13.50 -10.63
C THR A 64 -2.05 -13.83 -11.77
N GLU A 65 -2.56 -14.38 -12.87
CA GLU A 65 -1.76 -14.72 -14.06
C GLU A 65 -1.00 -13.51 -14.63
N HIS A 66 -1.70 -12.38 -14.70
CA HIS A 66 -1.14 -11.14 -15.23
C HIS A 66 -0.17 -10.49 -14.23
N TYR A 67 -0.43 -10.60 -12.93
CA TYR A 67 0.51 -10.18 -11.91
C TYR A 67 1.87 -10.92 -12.03
N PHE A 68 1.85 -12.24 -12.25
CA PHE A 68 3.08 -13.04 -12.40
C PHE A 68 3.76 -12.88 -13.76
N ALA A 69 3.04 -12.47 -14.80
CA ALA A 69 3.62 -12.19 -16.11
C ALA A 69 4.36 -10.84 -16.18
N LEU A 70 4.09 -9.93 -15.24
CA LEU A 70 4.78 -8.65 -15.17
C LEU A 70 6.23 -8.82 -14.73
N PRO A 71 7.16 -8.00 -15.25
CA PRO A 71 8.50 -7.98 -14.69
C PRO A 71 8.47 -7.50 -13.24
N GLN A 72 9.44 -7.96 -12.44
CA GLN A 72 9.41 -7.78 -10.99
C GLN A 72 9.34 -6.31 -10.56
N LYS A 73 9.94 -5.40 -11.34
CA LYS A 73 9.95 -3.96 -11.03
C LYS A 73 8.54 -3.38 -11.14
N GLU A 74 7.80 -3.75 -12.18
CA GLU A 74 6.44 -3.34 -12.45
C GLU A 74 5.47 -3.94 -11.43
N ALA A 75 5.60 -5.24 -11.14
CA ALA A 75 4.79 -5.93 -10.13
C ALA A 75 4.95 -5.29 -8.73
N ARG A 76 6.18 -4.95 -8.32
CA ARG A 76 6.46 -4.24 -7.06
C ARG A 76 5.85 -2.84 -7.03
N SER A 77 5.90 -2.13 -8.15
CA SER A 77 5.36 -0.77 -8.26
C SER A 77 3.84 -0.78 -8.12
N LEU A 78 3.16 -1.72 -8.77
CA LEU A 78 1.73 -1.95 -8.65
C LEU A 78 1.30 -2.29 -7.23
N LEU A 79 2.00 -3.22 -6.60
CA LEU A 79 1.69 -3.63 -5.23
C LEU A 79 1.82 -2.45 -4.25
N ARG A 80 2.87 -1.63 -4.40
CA ARG A 80 3.06 -0.44 -3.56
C ARG A 80 1.94 0.58 -3.74
N LEU A 81 1.60 0.91 -4.99
CA LEU A 81 0.50 1.84 -5.28
C LEU A 81 -0.83 1.33 -4.73
N HIS A 82 -1.08 0.02 -4.86
CA HIS A 82 -2.29 -0.61 -4.33
C HIS A 82 -2.37 -0.52 -2.80
N ILE A 83 -1.26 -0.82 -2.09
CA ILE A 83 -1.19 -0.69 -0.64
C ILE A 83 -1.38 0.77 -0.22
N SER A 84 -0.79 1.73 -0.93
CA SER A 84 -0.99 3.15 -0.67
C SER A 84 -2.46 3.55 -0.82
N ALA A 85 -3.12 3.14 -1.91
CA ALA A 85 -4.54 3.41 -2.12
C ALA A 85 -5.44 2.80 -1.03
N LYS A 86 -5.09 1.61 -0.51
CA LYS A 86 -5.84 0.96 0.58
C LYS A 86 -5.66 1.63 1.94
N ARG A 87 -4.53 2.29 2.16
CA ARG A 87 -4.20 2.99 3.41
C ARG A 87 -4.65 4.45 3.41
N GLU A 88 -4.96 4.98 2.23
CA GLU A 88 -5.43 6.34 2.06
C GLU A 88 -6.81 6.52 2.70
N ARG A 89 -6.93 7.57 3.51
CA ARG A 89 -8.16 7.91 4.25
C ARG A 89 -9.01 8.92 3.49
N ASP A 90 -8.36 9.79 2.73
CA ASP A 90 -9.05 10.76 1.90
C ASP A 90 -9.69 10.08 0.68
N PRO A 91 -11.02 10.17 0.49
CA PRO A 91 -11.71 9.44 -0.56
C PRO A 91 -11.30 9.90 -1.97
N ASP A 92 -11.04 11.19 -2.15
CA ASP A 92 -10.66 11.76 -3.44
C ASP A 92 -9.24 11.34 -3.83
N ASN A 93 -8.30 11.39 -2.88
CA ASN A 93 -6.94 10.92 -3.09
C ASN A 93 -6.90 9.40 -3.31
N ARG A 94 -7.74 8.63 -2.60
CA ARG A 94 -7.90 7.20 -2.83
C ARG A 94 -8.39 6.92 -4.25
N ALA A 95 -9.42 7.63 -4.73
CA ALA A 95 -9.91 7.48 -6.10
C ALA A 95 -8.84 7.84 -7.13
N HIS A 96 -8.05 8.89 -6.88
CA HIS A 96 -6.92 9.28 -7.70
C HIS A 96 -5.85 8.18 -7.77
N LEU A 97 -5.43 7.64 -6.63
CA LEU A 97 -4.44 6.55 -6.56
C LEU A 97 -4.93 5.27 -7.26
N ILE A 98 -6.22 4.95 -7.13
CA ILE A 98 -6.83 3.82 -7.85
C ILE A 98 -6.76 4.07 -9.37
N SER A 99 -7.16 5.25 -9.83
CA SER A 99 -7.09 5.62 -11.26
C SER A 99 -5.65 5.55 -11.80
N GLN A 100 -4.67 6.08 -11.06
CA GLN A 100 -3.25 5.96 -11.40
C GLN A 100 -2.80 4.50 -11.50
N ASN A 101 -3.27 3.64 -10.58
CA ASN A 101 -2.97 2.22 -10.60
C ASN A 101 -3.51 1.58 -11.88
N HIS A 102 -4.78 1.82 -12.24
CA HIS A 102 -5.37 1.33 -13.49
C HIS A 102 -4.59 1.79 -14.74
N GLY A 103 -4.20 3.08 -14.79
CA GLY A 103 -3.40 3.62 -15.90
C GLY A 103 -2.04 2.95 -16.01
N TYR A 104 -1.35 2.75 -14.87
CA TYR A 104 -0.06 2.05 -14.84
C TYR A 104 -0.21 0.58 -15.27
N VAL A 105 -1.23 -0.12 -14.77
CA VAL A 105 -1.51 -1.51 -15.16
C VAL A 105 -1.67 -1.63 -16.67
N ALA A 106 -2.54 -0.81 -17.28
CA ALA A 106 -2.78 -0.84 -18.72
C ALA A 106 -1.49 -0.55 -19.51
N SER A 107 -0.69 0.43 -19.08
CA SER A 107 0.58 0.78 -19.72
C SER A 107 1.63 -0.33 -19.60
N ALA A 108 1.77 -0.93 -18.42
CA ALA A 108 2.71 -2.02 -18.17
C ALA A 108 2.35 -3.26 -19.00
N PHE A 109 1.06 -3.59 -19.12
CA PHE A 109 0.63 -4.72 -19.95
C PHE A 109 0.79 -4.47 -21.45
N ARG A 110 0.57 -3.26 -21.95
CA ARG A 110 0.88 -2.94 -23.37
C ARG A 110 2.35 -3.19 -23.69
N ARG A 111 3.27 -2.68 -22.86
CA ARG A 111 4.72 -2.91 -23.03
C ARG A 111 5.08 -4.40 -22.96
N LEU A 112 4.42 -5.16 -22.07
CA LEU A 112 4.60 -6.59 -21.97
C LEU A 112 4.17 -7.31 -23.26
N LEU A 113 3.00 -6.96 -23.79
CA LEU A 113 2.48 -7.54 -25.03
C LEU A 113 3.34 -7.18 -26.24
N GLU A 114 3.82 -5.95 -26.33
CA GLU A 114 4.75 -5.48 -27.38
C GLU A 114 6.05 -6.29 -27.34
N ARG A 115 6.67 -6.42 -26.17
CA ARG A 115 7.89 -7.23 -25.99
C ARG A 115 7.68 -8.69 -26.41
N ASN A 116 6.54 -9.28 -26.04
CA ASN A 116 6.26 -10.67 -26.39
C ASN A 116 6.06 -10.86 -27.90
N LYS A 117 5.45 -9.89 -28.60
CA LYS A 117 5.32 -9.91 -30.06
C LYS A 117 6.67 -9.86 -30.77
N GLU A 118 7.58 -9.02 -30.30
CA GLU A 118 8.94 -8.91 -30.84
C GLU A 118 9.67 -10.25 -30.73
N VAL A 119 9.63 -10.90 -29.57
CA VAL A 119 10.27 -12.21 -29.34
C VAL A 119 9.67 -13.29 -30.26
N SER A 120 8.35 -13.31 -30.47
CA SER A 120 7.70 -14.28 -31.36
C SER A 120 7.96 -14.05 -32.85
N SER A 121 8.36 -12.83 -33.27
CA SER A 121 8.71 -12.54 -34.66
C SER A 121 10.16 -12.88 -35.04
N VAL A 122 10.99 -13.20 -34.05
CA VAL A 122 12.42 -13.53 -34.20
C VAL A 122 12.67 -15.05 -34.12
N SER A 123 11.62 -15.85 -33.92
CA SER A 123 11.65 -17.33 -33.89
C SER A 123 11.04 -17.90 -35.16
#